data_AF-A0A967VXQ8-F1
#
_entry.id   AF-A0A967VXQ8-F1
#
_cell.length_a   1.000
_cell.length_b   1.000
_cell.length_c   1.000
_cell.angle_alpha   90.00
_cell.angle_beta   90.00
_cell.angle_gamma   90.00
#
_symmetry.space_group_name_H-M   'P 1'
#
loop_
_entity.id
_entity.type
_entity.pdbx_description
1 polymer ?
#
loop_
_entity_poly.entity_id
_entity_poly.type
_entity_poly.pdbx_seq_one_letter_code
_entity_poly.pdbx_strand_id
1 'polypeptide(L)'
;MGKKLFAKTHGIKHTSETGYYLSSFVGYSSIKSHRKNGSSGGLATWILETLLADNLVDHVACVSGNNDPDKLFKFKICNTPEEVRECSRSCYYPVETSEVIRHILSHKGRYGIIALPCMCKAIRLAMQQIPKLKRRIKFMLGLVCSQTKSKFFAEYICGLGGGNPFRLEKVIFRIKIDEKR
;
A
#
# COMPACT_ATOMS: atom_id res chain seq x y z
N MET A 1 1.71 0.79 21.61
CA MET A 1 1.10 1.80 20.70
C MET A 1 -0.38 1.56 20.46
N GLY A 2 -0.82 0.38 20.01
CA GLY A 2 -2.23 0.09 19.70
C GLY A 2 -3.21 0.45 20.82
N LYS A 3 -2.93 0.05 22.07
CA LYS A 3 -3.75 0.40 23.24
C LYS A 3 -3.99 1.90 23.39
N LYS A 4 -2.94 2.72 23.26
CA LYS A 4 -3.04 4.19 23.33
C LYS A 4 -3.90 4.78 22.20
N LEU A 5 -3.88 4.17 21.02
CA LEU A 5 -4.59 4.65 19.83
C LEU A 5 -6.06 4.23 19.79
N PHE A 6 -6.38 3.00 20.21
CA PHE A 6 -7.66 2.36 19.87
C PHE A 6 -8.45 1.83 21.08
N ALA A 7 -7.84 1.66 22.26
CA ALA A 7 -8.53 1.00 23.38
C ALA A 7 -9.74 1.78 23.93
N LYS A 8 -9.84 3.08 23.62
CA LYS A 8 -10.97 3.94 24.02
C LYS A 8 -12.09 4.00 22.96
N THR A 9 -11.94 3.33 21.83
CA THR A 9 -12.97 3.31 20.78
C THR A 9 -14.15 2.45 21.24
N HIS A 10 -15.36 3.01 21.17
CA HIS A 10 -16.58 2.28 21.54
C HIS A 10 -16.76 1.02 20.68
N GLY A 11 -17.05 -0.12 21.31
CA GLY A 11 -17.24 -1.41 20.63
C GLY A 11 -15.95 -2.08 20.13
N ILE A 12 -14.75 -1.56 20.48
CA ILE A 12 -13.48 -2.15 20.08
C ILE A 12 -13.27 -3.54 20.72
N LYS A 13 -12.84 -4.50 19.92
CA LYS A 13 -12.44 -5.85 20.32
C LYS A 13 -10.92 -5.97 20.24
N HIS A 14 -10.36 -6.96 20.93
CA HIS A 14 -8.93 -7.22 20.91
C HIS A 14 -8.63 -8.72 21.01
N THR A 15 -7.76 -9.23 20.14
CA THR A 15 -7.10 -10.54 20.30
C THR A 15 -5.58 -10.40 20.15
N SER A 16 -4.83 -11.39 20.62
CA SER A 16 -3.36 -11.45 20.46
C SER A 16 -2.92 -11.47 18.99
N GLU A 17 -3.69 -12.09 18.12
CA GLU A 17 -3.35 -12.36 16.73
C GLU A 17 -3.66 -11.18 15.81
N THR A 18 -4.74 -10.45 16.10
CA THR A 18 -5.29 -9.41 15.23
C THR A 18 -5.10 -7.99 15.78
N GLY A 19 -4.81 -7.86 17.07
CA GLY A 19 -4.76 -6.56 17.75
C GLY A 19 -6.16 -5.96 17.95
N TYR A 20 -6.27 -4.63 17.92
CA TYR A 20 -7.54 -3.91 18.11
C TYR A 20 -8.33 -3.79 16.80
N TYR A 21 -9.60 -4.20 16.81
CA TYR A 21 -10.50 -4.13 15.65
C TYR A 21 -11.95 -3.93 16.10
N LEU A 22 -12.80 -3.36 15.24
CA LEU A 22 -14.24 -3.22 15.51
C LEU A 22 -15.01 -4.46 15.04
N SER A 23 -14.84 -4.78 13.76
CA SER A 23 -15.51 -5.88 13.07
C SER A 23 -14.60 -6.42 11.97
N SER A 24 -14.87 -7.65 11.53
CA SER A 24 -14.19 -8.29 10.41
C SER A 24 -15.24 -8.78 9.42
N PHE A 25 -14.97 -8.55 8.14
CA PHE A 25 -15.89 -8.89 7.05
C PHE A 25 -15.11 -9.52 5.90
N VAL A 26 -15.79 -10.32 5.09
CA VAL A 26 -15.27 -10.89 3.86
C VAL A 26 -16.04 -10.31 2.70
N GLY A 27 -15.33 -9.85 1.67
CA GLY A 27 -15.95 -9.23 0.50
C GLY A 27 -14.95 -8.96 -0.61
N TYR A 28 -15.47 -8.45 -1.72
CA TYR A 28 -14.70 -8.03 -2.88
C TYR A 28 -15.35 -6.81 -3.52
N SER A 29 -14.61 -6.07 -4.33
CA SER A 29 -15.15 -4.91 -5.04
C SER A 29 -16.06 -5.35 -6.18
N SER A 30 -17.25 -4.76 -6.26
CA SER A 30 -18.21 -4.97 -7.35
C SER A 30 -17.72 -4.42 -8.70
N ILE A 31 -16.70 -3.56 -8.71
CA ILE A 31 -16.09 -3.02 -9.93
C ILE A 31 -15.17 -4.09 -10.55
N LYS A 32 -15.54 -4.62 -11.71
CA LYS A 32 -14.86 -5.75 -12.38
C LYS A 32 -13.36 -5.54 -12.57
N SER A 33 -12.94 -4.32 -12.94
CA SER A 33 -11.53 -3.98 -13.18
C SER A 33 -10.65 -4.14 -11.94
N HIS A 34 -11.18 -3.92 -10.74
CA HIS A 34 -10.42 -4.05 -9.49
C HIS A 34 -9.97 -5.48 -9.23
N ARG A 35 -10.84 -6.44 -9.52
CA ARG A 35 -10.50 -7.86 -9.40
C ARG A 35 -9.57 -8.31 -10.51
N LYS A 36 -9.75 -7.83 -11.75
CA LYS A 36 -8.86 -8.24 -12.84
C LYS A 36 -7.43 -7.77 -12.61
N ASN A 37 -7.25 -6.53 -12.13
CA ASN A 37 -5.92 -5.93 -12.00
C ASN A 37 -5.29 -6.12 -10.62
N GLY A 38 -6.09 -6.31 -9.56
CA GLY A 38 -5.61 -6.43 -8.19
C GLY A 38 -5.21 -7.86 -7.76
N SER A 39 -4.45 -7.94 -6.68
CA SER A 39 -3.91 -9.21 -6.14
C SER A 39 -4.95 -10.15 -5.52
N SER A 40 -6.14 -9.66 -5.21
CA SER A 40 -7.20 -10.41 -4.53
C SER A 40 -8.59 -9.86 -4.91
N GLY A 41 -9.43 -9.51 -3.92
CA GLY A 41 -10.80 -8.99 -4.11
C GLY A 41 -10.89 -7.52 -4.52
N GLY A 42 -9.79 -6.78 -4.58
CA GLY A 42 -9.79 -5.37 -5.05
C GLY A 42 -10.32 -4.34 -4.04
N LEU A 43 -10.57 -4.74 -2.79
CA LEU A 43 -11.10 -3.83 -1.75
C LEU A 43 -10.15 -2.68 -1.41
N ALA A 44 -8.83 -2.92 -1.41
CA ALA A 44 -7.87 -1.86 -1.11
C ALA A 44 -7.93 -0.72 -2.14
N THR A 45 -7.96 -1.07 -3.42
CA THR A 45 -8.15 -0.12 -4.53
C THR A 45 -9.47 0.62 -4.36
N TRP A 46 -10.57 -0.12 -4.15
CA TRP A 46 -11.89 0.47 -3.96
C TRP A 46 -11.92 1.48 -2.81
N ILE A 47 -11.38 1.15 -1.63
CA ILE A 47 -11.31 2.08 -0.48
C ILE A 47 -10.54 3.35 -0.85
N LEU A 48 -9.38 3.22 -1.49
CA LEU A 48 -8.54 4.38 -1.82
C LEU A 48 -9.19 5.28 -2.87
N GLU A 49 -9.87 4.70 -3.86
CA GLU A 49 -10.68 5.45 -4.82
C GLU A 49 -11.83 6.19 -4.13
N THR A 50 -12.56 5.52 -3.24
CA THR A 50 -13.66 6.12 -2.48
C THR A 50 -13.17 7.29 -1.64
N LEU A 51 -11.99 7.18 -1.00
CA LEU A 51 -11.42 8.28 -0.22
C LEU A 51 -11.18 9.54 -1.07
N LEU A 52 -10.75 9.38 -2.33
CA LEU A 52 -10.56 10.49 -3.27
C LEU A 52 -11.91 10.99 -3.81
N ALA A 53 -12.77 10.10 -4.29
CA ALA A 53 -14.05 10.42 -4.92
C ALA A 53 -15.00 11.16 -3.97
N ASP A 54 -15.02 10.75 -2.69
CA ASP A 54 -15.84 11.38 -1.65
C ASP A 54 -15.15 12.59 -1.01
N ASN A 55 -14.01 13.04 -1.57
CA ASN A 55 -13.24 14.19 -1.09
C ASN A 55 -12.84 14.09 0.40
N LEU A 56 -12.63 12.86 0.90
CA LEU A 56 -12.17 12.61 2.28
C LEU A 56 -10.66 12.85 2.41
N VAL A 57 -9.93 12.71 1.31
CA VAL A 57 -8.51 13.06 1.15
C VAL A 57 -8.30 13.79 -0.16
N ASP A 58 -7.26 14.60 -0.23
CA ASP A 58 -6.83 15.28 -1.46
C ASP A 58 -5.90 14.37 -2.29
N HIS A 59 -5.17 13.48 -1.61
CA HIS A 59 -4.18 12.60 -2.23
C HIS A 59 -4.14 11.24 -1.53
N VAL A 60 -3.74 10.20 -2.26
CA VAL A 60 -3.37 8.90 -1.67
C VAL A 60 -1.96 8.50 -2.06
N ALA A 61 -1.17 8.06 -1.10
CA ALA A 61 0.16 7.51 -1.34
C ALA A 61 0.07 5.99 -1.54
N CYS A 62 0.35 5.55 -2.76
CA CYS A 62 0.36 4.16 -3.19
C CYS A 62 1.78 3.74 -3.56
N VAL A 63 2.03 2.44 -3.73
CA VAL A 63 3.29 1.94 -4.30
C VAL A 63 3.05 1.59 -5.77
N SER A 64 3.93 2.05 -6.65
CA SER A 64 3.90 1.73 -8.08
C SER A 64 5.27 1.27 -8.57
N GLY A 65 5.29 0.67 -9.76
CA GLY A 65 6.52 0.47 -10.49
C GLY A 65 7.23 1.80 -10.78
N ASN A 66 8.53 1.72 -10.98
CA ASN A 66 9.42 2.84 -11.25
C ASN A 66 10.43 2.43 -12.33
N ASN A 67 10.95 3.41 -13.08
CA ASN A 67 11.85 3.15 -14.21
C ASN A 67 13.33 3.13 -13.81
N ASP A 68 13.61 3.05 -12.51
CA ASP A 68 14.97 2.96 -11.95
C ASP A 68 15.30 1.47 -11.71
N PRO A 69 16.28 0.89 -12.42
CA PRO A 69 16.68 -0.51 -12.24
C PRO A 69 17.16 -0.86 -10.81
N ASP A 70 17.61 0.13 -10.03
CA ASP A 70 18.00 -0.08 -8.64
C ASP A 70 16.82 0.03 -7.66
N LYS A 71 15.77 0.73 -8.08
CA LYS A 71 14.55 0.97 -7.30
C LYS A 71 13.31 0.70 -8.14
N LEU A 72 13.04 -0.58 -8.41
CA LEU A 72 11.92 -1.02 -9.24
C LEU A 72 10.54 -0.55 -8.76
N PHE A 73 10.40 -0.22 -7.46
CA PHE A 73 9.16 0.26 -6.86
C PHE A 73 9.42 1.44 -5.95
N LYS A 74 8.47 2.39 -5.94
CA LYS A 74 8.49 3.55 -5.04
C LYS A 74 7.06 3.98 -4.68
N PHE A 75 6.96 4.89 -3.71
CA PHE A 75 5.69 5.56 -3.47
C PHE A 75 5.36 6.53 -4.61
N LYS A 76 4.12 6.46 -5.10
CA LYS A 76 3.48 7.43 -6.02
C LYS A 76 2.37 8.14 -5.25
N ILE A 77 2.30 9.45 -5.41
CA ILE A 77 1.17 10.25 -4.93
C ILE A 77 0.12 10.25 -6.04
N CYS A 78 -1.03 9.66 -5.74
CA CYS A 78 -2.17 9.60 -6.63
C CYS A 78 -3.19 10.68 -6.26
N ASN A 79 -3.70 11.36 -7.27
CA ASN A 79 -4.69 12.44 -7.18
C ASN A 79 -6.04 12.00 -7.76
N THR A 80 -6.06 10.95 -8.57
CA THR A 80 -7.27 10.45 -9.22
C THR A 80 -7.48 8.95 -8.97
N PRO A 81 -8.74 8.46 -9.01
CA PRO A 81 -9.02 7.02 -8.95
C PRO A 81 -8.26 6.21 -10.02
N GLU A 82 -8.09 6.76 -11.22
CA GLU A 82 -7.36 6.13 -12.33
C GLU A 82 -5.90 5.84 -11.93
N GLU A 83 -5.21 6.82 -11.35
CA GLU A 83 -3.84 6.66 -10.86
C GLU A 83 -3.73 5.63 -9.73
N VAL A 84 -4.77 5.47 -8.91
CA VAL A 84 -4.85 4.41 -7.89
C VAL A 84 -4.93 3.03 -8.56
N ARG A 85 -5.73 2.89 -9.62
CA ARG A 85 -5.85 1.62 -10.36
C ARG A 85 -4.54 1.21 -11.01
N GLU A 86 -3.75 2.15 -11.52
CA GLU A 86 -2.42 1.88 -12.06
C GLU A 86 -1.46 1.31 -11.01
N CYS A 87 -1.65 1.68 -9.74
CA CYS A 87 -0.86 1.15 -8.61
C CYS A 87 -1.37 -0.21 -8.11
N SER A 88 -2.46 -0.74 -8.67
CA SER A 88 -3.05 -1.99 -8.19
C SER A 88 -2.19 -3.19 -8.58
N ARG A 89 -1.41 -3.70 -7.63
CA ARG A 89 -0.78 -5.03 -7.59
C ARG A 89 0.08 -5.15 -6.34
N SER A 90 0.43 -6.39 -5.99
CA SER A 90 1.43 -6.62 -4.95
C SER A 90 2.81 -6.25 -5.47
N CYS A 91 3.60 -5.59 -4.64
CA CYS A 91 4.99 -5.27 -4.93
C CYS A 91 5.87 -6.02 -3.91
N TYR A 92 6.35 -7.21 -4.25
CA TYR A 92 7.19 -8.03 -3.37
C TYR A 92 8.66 -7.58 -3.47
N TYR A 93 8.92 -6.33 -3.11
CA TYR A 93 10.21 -5.64 -3.26
C TYR A 93 10.42 -4.63 -2.12
N PRO A 94 11.67 -4.29 -1.75
CA PRO A 94 11.92 -3.24 -0.76
C PRO A 94 11.45 -1.88 -1.25
N VAL A 95 10.66 -1.18 -0.45
CA VAL A 95 10.20 0.19 -0.75
C VAL A 95 10.56 1.08 0.42
N GLU A 96 11.20 2.20 0.13
CA GLU A 96 11.64 3.15 1.14
C GLU A 96 10.51 4.16 1.44
N THR A 97 10.36 4.60 2.69
CA THR A 97 9.22 5.44 3.15
C THR A 97 9.59 6.91 3.31
N SER A 98 10.87 7.26 3.22
CA SER A 98 11.37 8.62 3.49
C SER A 98 10.94 9.63 2.42
N GLU A 99 10.91 9.25 1.14
CA GLU A 99 10.42 10.11 0.04
C GLU A 99 8.97 10.55 0.26
N VAL A 100 8.06 9.60 0.57
CA VAL A 100 6.65 9.94 0.81
C VAL A 100 6.48 10.82 2.05
N ILE A 101 7.26 10.60 3.11
CA ILE A 101 7.22 11.44 4.31
C ILE A 101 7.71 12.86 3.99
N ARG A 102 8.83 13.01 3.28
CA ARG A 102 9.32 14.33 2.83
C ARG A 102 8.29 15.03 1.96
N HIS A 103 7.68 14.31 1.02
CA HIS A 103 6.63 14.86 0.16
C HIS A 103 5.46 15.41 0.98
N ILE A 104 4.91 14.63 1.92
CA ILE A 104 3.78 15.03 2.77
C ILE A 104 4.15 16.22 3.66
N LEU A 105 5.42 16.40 4.04
CA LEU A 105 5.88 17.56 4.80
C LEU A 105 5.99 18.81 3.93
N SER A 106 6.42 18.69 2.69
CA SER A 106 6.58 19.84 1.80
C SER A 106 5.26 20.31 1.18
N HIS A 107 4.34 19.39 0.87
CA HIS A 107 3.11 19.70 0.12
C HIS A 107 1.87 19.66 1.03
N LYS A 108 1.02 20.70 0.93
CA LYS A 108 -0.24 20.76 1.69
C LYS A 108 -1.23 19.73 1.12
N GLY A 109 -2.06 19.17 1.99
CA GLY A 109 -3.10 18.22 1.62
C GLY A 109 -3.48 17.30 2.77
N ARG A 110 -4.63 16.66 2.62
CA ARG A 110 -5.13 15.52 3.39
C ARG A 110 -4.72 14.27 2.64
N TYR A 111 -4.01 13.37 3.31
CA TYR A 111 -3.42 12.18 2.69
C TYR A 111 -4.05 10.91 3.23
N GLY A 112 -4.41 9.99 2.33
CA GLY A 112 -4.51 8.56 2.62
C GLY A 112 -3.19 7.87 2.31
N ILE A 113 -2.82 6.81 3.02
CA ILE A 113 -1.60 6.04 2.75
C ILE A 113 -1.93 4.55 2.81
N ILE A 114 -1.56 3.78 1.80
CA ILE A 114 -1.53 2.32 1.86
C ILE A 114 -0.11 1.83 2.10
N ALA A 115 0.10 0.97 3.09
CA ALA A 115 1.43 0.49 3.43
C ALA A 115 1.43 -0.88 4.15
N LEU A 116 2.61 -1.49 4.24
CA LEU A 116 2.83 -2.70 5.03
C LEU A 116 2.77 -2.40 6.54
N PRO A 117 2.50 -3.39 7.40
CA PRO A 117 2.33 -3.16 8.85
C PRO A 117 3.53 -2.47 9.52
N CYS A 118 4.75 -2.86 9.14
CA CYS A 118 5.99 -2.26 9.63
C CYS A 118 6.10 -0.76 9.26
N MET A 119 5.74 -0.41 8.02
CA MET A 119 5.71 0.97 7.54
C MET A 119 4.60 1.77 8.22
N CYS A 120 3.40 1.21 8.36
CA CYS A 120 2.31 1.84 9.12
C CYS A 120 2.77 2.18 10.55
N LYS A 121 3.48 1.26 11.22
CA LYS A 121 4.05 1.49 12.54
C LYS A 121 5.07 2.63 12.53
N ALA A 122 6.01 2.64 11.59
CA ALA A 122 7.02 3.68 11.46
C ALA A 122 6.38 5.07 11.22
N ILE A 123 5.40 5.16 10.31
CA ILE A 123 4.67 6.40 10.02
C ILE A 123 3.90 6.87 11.27
N ARG A 124 3.24 5.96 11.99
CA ARG A 124 2.52 6.31 13.24
C ARG A 124 3.46 6.83 14.33
N LEU A 125 4.67 6.28 14.45
CA LEU A 125 5.69 6.81 15.36
C LEU A 125 6.16 8.20 14.92
N ALA A 126 6.43 8.39 13.62
CA ALA A 126 6.78 9.71 13.08
C ALA A 126 5.68 10.75 13.32
N MET A 127 4.40 10.37 13.20
CA MET A 127 3.25 11.26 13.51
C MET A 127 3.19 11.67 14.99
N GLN A 128 3.78 10.92 15.92
CA GLN A 128 3.83 11.31 17.34
C GLN A 128 4.87 12.42 17.56
N GLN A 129 5.97 12.39 16.80
CA GLN A 129 7.06 13.36 16.90
C GLN A 129 6.86 14.58 16.00
N ILE A 130 6.14 14.43 14.89
CA ILE A 130 5.97 15.46 13.87
C ILE A 130 4.48 15.79 13.72
N PRO A 131 3.97 16.81 14.44
CA PRO A 131 2.55 17.17 14.43
C PRO A 131 2.00 17.46 13.03
N LYS A 132 2.84 17.95 12.12
CA LYS A 132 2.47 18.23 10.73
C LYS A 132 2.04 16.97 9.97
N LEU A 133 2.72 15.83 10.18
CA LEU A 133 2.31 14.55 9.62
C LEU A 133 0.97 14.11 10.19
N LYS A 134 0.79 14.22 11.51
CA LYS A 134 -0.47 13.87 12.18
C LYS A 134 -1.66 14.67 11.65
N ARG A 135 -1.48 15.95 11.35
CA ARG A 135 -2.55 16.79 10.78
C ARG A 135 -2.86 16.42 9.33
N ARG A 136 -1.87 16.01 8.53
CA ARG A 136 -2.02 15.77 7.08
C ARG A 136 -2.46 14.34 6.77
N ILE A 137 -1.96 13.33 7.47
CA ILE A 137 -2.31 11.92 7.23
C ILE A 137 -3.62 11.60 7.93
N LYS A 138 -4.70 11.47 7.15
CA LYS A 138 -6.07 11.23 7.64
C LYS A 138 -6.40 9.75 7.69
N PHE A 139 -5.99 8.99 6.67
CA PHE A 139 -6.28 7.58 6.54
C PHE A 139 -5.00 6.77 6.36
N MET A 140 -4.97 5.58 6.94
CA MET A 140 -3.87 4.64 6.81
C MET A 140 -4.46 3.25 6.60
N LEU A 141 -4.27 2.71 5.41
CA LEU A 141 -4.75 1.39 5.02
C LEU A 141 -3.59 0.40 5.13
N GLY A 142 -3.65 -0.45 6.15
CA GLY A 142 -2.66 -1.49 6.38
C GLY A 142 -2.93 -2.73 5.53
N LEU A 143 -1.92 -3.22 4.84
CA LEU A 143 -1.96 -4.53 4.17
C LEU A 143 -1.56 -5.65 5.12
N VAL A 144 -2.05 -6.86 4.89
CA VAL A 144 -1.51 -8.06 5.52
C VAL A 144 -0.16 -8.40 4.87
N CYS A 145 0.84 -8.69 5.69
CA CYS A 145 2.19 -9.02 5.23
C CYS A 145 2.74 -10.18 6.05
N SER A 146 3.36 -11.15 5.39
CA SER A 146 4.12 -12.22 6.04
C SER A 146 5.60 -11.85 6.12
N GLN A 147 6.22 -11.55 4.98
CA GLN A 147 7.65 -11.23 4.90
C GLN A 147 7.94 -10.26 3.76
N THR A 148 8.91 -9.36 3.99
CA THR A 148 9.48 -8.51 2.94
C THR A 148 10.53 -9.31 2.16
N LYS A 149 10.57 -9.14 0.84
CA LYS A 149 11.59 -9.71 -0.03
C LYS A 149 12.65 -8.67 -0.35
N SER A 150 13.90 -9.09 -0.50
CA SER A 150 15.00 -8.25 -0.98
C SER A 150 14.93 -8.05 -2.50
N LYS A 151 15.73 -7.12 -3.04
CA LYS A 151 15.92 -6.95 -4.48
C LYS A 151 16.33 -8.27 -5.16
N PHE A 152 17.23 -9.01 -4.53
CA PHE A 152 17.75 -10.31 -5.00
C PHE A 152 16.67 -11.35 -5.24
N PHE A 153 15.51 -11.27 -4.58
CA PHE A 153 14.41 -12.20 -4.85
C PHE A 153 13.85 -12.02 -6.27
N ALA A 154 13.67 -10.78 -6.72
CA ALA A 154 13.16 -10.52 -8.07
C ALA A 154 14.19 -10.92 -9.14
N GLU A 155 15.46 -10.64 -8.88
CA GLU A 155 16.59 -11.02 -9.73
C GLU A 155 16.70 -12.56 -9.84
N TYR A 156 16.64 -13.27 -8.71
CA TYR A 156 16.68 -14.73 -8.68
C TYR A 156 15.54 -15.36 -9.49
N ILE A 157 14.31 -14.87 -9.34
CA ILE A 157 13.16 -15.35 -10.12
C ILE A 157 13.33 -15.06 -11.62
N CYS A 158 13.91 -13.91 -11.98
CA CYS A 158 14.24 -13.60 -13.37
C CYS A 158 15.24 -14.60 -13.95
N GLY A 159 16.31 -14.93 -13.21
CA GLY A 159 17.30 -15.92 -13.62
C GLY A 159 16.71 -17.32 -13.79
N LEU A 160 15.85 -17.77 -12.86
CA LEU A 160 15.14 -19.05 -13.00
C LEU A 160 14.22 -19.11 -14.23
N GLY A 161 13.68 -17.97 -14.66
CA GLY A 161 12.88 -17.85 -15.88
C GLY A 161 13.69 -17.77 -17.18
N GLY A 162 15.03 -17.90 -17.11
CA GLY A 162 15.92 -17.77 -18.26
C GLY A 162 16.29 -16.34 -18.65
N GLY A 163 15.89 -15.35 -17.84
CA GLY A 163 16.28 -13.95 -18.03
C GLY A 163 17.66 -13.62 -17.46
N ASN A 164 18.17 -12.42 -17.76
CA ASN A 164 19.41 -11.93 -17.16
C ASN A 164 19.10 -11.18 -15.85
N PRO A 165 19.45 -11.72 -14.66
CA PRO A 165 19.13 -11.11 -13.38
C PRO A 165 19.79 -9.74 -13.17
N PHE A 166 20.93 -9.48 -13.83
CA PHE A 166 21.68 -8.23 -13.72
C PHE A 166 21.16 -7.12 -14.64
N ARG A 167 20.17 -7.42 -15.49
CA ARG A 167 19.51 -6.45 -16.40
C ARG A 167 17.99 -6.43 -16.17
N LEU A 168 17.55 -6.65 -14.93
CA LEU A 168 16.15 -6.61 -14.57
C LEU A 168 15.64 -5.16 -14.55
N GLU A 169 14.79 -4.79 -15.52
CA GLU A 169 14.22 -3.44 -15.62
C GLU A 169 12.84 -3.31 -14.99
N LYS A 170 12.05 -4.38 -15.00
CA LYS A 170 10.67 -4.37 -14.52
C LYS A 170 10.24 -5.76 -14.07
N VAL A 171 9.45 -5.79 -13.01
CA VAL A 171 8.78 -7.01 -12.54
C VAL A 171 7.32 -6.73 -12.27
N ILE A 172 6.46 -7.69 -12.62
CA ILE A 172 5.03 -7.63 -12.35
C ILE A 172 4.66 -8.88 -11.56
N PHE A 173 4.20 -8.69 -10.33
CA PHE A 173 3.76 -9.81 -9.49
C PHE A 173 2.25 -10.03 -9.60
N ARG A 174 1.83 -11.27 -9.31
CA ARG A 174 0.41 -11.67 -9.25
C ARG A 174 -0.36 -11.38 -10.54
N ILE A 175 0.27 -11.63 -11.70
CA ILE A 175 -0.45 -11.65 -12.97
C ILE A 175 -1.51 -12.76 -12.90
N LYS A 176 -2.76 -12.41 -13.16
CA LYS A 176 -3.84 -13.39 -13.33
C LYS A 176 -3.80 -13.88 -14.77
N ILE A 177 -3.66 -15.18 -14.94
CA ILE A 177 -3.76 -15.83 -16.25
C ILE A 177 -5.25 -15.99 -16.50
N ASP A 178 -5.77 -15.37 -17.57
CA ASP A 178 -7.13 -15.68 -18.04
C ASP A 178 -7.08 -17.15 -18.50
N GLU A 179 -7.85 -18.03 -17.85
CA GLU A 179 -7.97 -19.43 -18.27
C GLU A 179 -8.58 -19.50 -19.68
N LYS A 180 -7.69 -19.52 -20.68
CA LYS A 180 -7.90 -20.16 -21.97
C LYS A 180 -6.67 -21.02 -22.25
N ARG A 181 -6.67 -22.21 -21.67
CA ARG A 181 -6.00 -23.37 -22.25
C ARG A 181 -7.06 -24.45 -22.43
#